data_AF-A0A958PK11-F1
#
_entry.id   AF-A0A958PK11-F1
#
_cell.length_a   1.000
_cell.length_b   1.000
_cell.length_c   1.000
_cell.angle_alpha   90.00
_cell.angle_beta   90.00
_cell.angle_gamma   90.00
#
_symmetry.space_group_name_H-M   'P 1'
#
loop_
_entity.id
_entity.type
_entity.pdbx_description
1 polymer ?
#
loop_
_entity_poly.entity_id
_entity_poly.type
_entity_poly.pdbx_seq_one_letter_code
_entity_poly.pdbx_strand_id
1 'polypeptide(L)'
;ALIYVLGYYVPMLIFGVLQALSTLSFIVLTYTGNNLTALSGVVFFEDFSSGMGTSALVAFMSSLTNKRFTATQYALFASLASFGRTFVSGFSGDLIEMMGYGNFFIFGAVIAVPGLLLLLKVQSLAKASATAA
;
A
#
# COMPACT_ATOMS: atom_id res chain seq x y z
N ALA A 1 13.96 -12.76 -3.15
CA ALA A 1 15.35 -12.54 -2.72
C ALA A 1 15.46 -11.42 -1.67
N LEU A 2 15.03 -10.17 -1.94
CA LEU A 2 15.14 -9.05 -0.99
C LEU A 2 14.41 -9.25 0.36
N ILE A 3 13.23 -9.88 0.31
CA ILE A 3 12.39 -10.20 1.48
C ILE A 3 13.07 -11.20 2.44
N TYR A 4 13.95 -12.06 1.93
CA TYR A 4 14.62 -13.11 2.70
C TYR A 4 15.87 -12.59 3.45
N VAL A 5 16.42 -11.44 3.05
CA VAL A 5 17.71 -10.93 3.58
C VAL A 5 17.52 -9.73 4.51
N LEU A 6 16.49 -8.89 4.32
CA LEU A 6 16.28 -7.65 5.11
C LEU A 6 15.25 -7.73 6.24
N GLY A 7 14.54 -8.84 6.37
CA GLY A 7 13.36 -8.90 7.23
C GLY A 7 12.15 -8.24 6.56
N TYR A 8 11.00 -8.91 6.64
CA TYR A 8 9.74 -8.60 5.97
C TYR A 8 9.22 -7.16 6.14
N TYR A 9 9.65 -6.45 7.17
CA TYR A 9 9.19 -5.09 7.49
C TYR A 9 9.82 -3.96 6.66
N VAL A 10 11.10 -4.05 6.32
CA VAL A 10 11.80 -2.97 5.59
C VAL A 10 11.28 -2.80 4.15
N PRO A 11 11.07 -3.88 3.37
CA PRO A 11 10.45 -3.77 2.05
C PRO A 11 9.04 -3.19 2.13
N MET A 12 8.25 -3.58 3.13
CA MET A 12 6.86 -3.12 3.28
C MET A 12 6.76 -1.62 3.56
N LEU A 13 7.72 -1.06 4.32
CA LEU A 13 7.83 0.39 4.51
C LEU A 13 8.26 1.13 3.25
N ILE A 14 9.30 0.64 2.57
CA ILE A 14 9.79 1.25 1.33
C ILE A 14 8.68 1.28 0.28
N PHE A 15 7.94 0.18 0.12
CA PHE A 15 6.82 0.11 -0.81
C PHE A 15 5.64 0.97 -0.38
N GLY A 16 5.36 1.10 0.92
CA GLY A 16 4.35 2.03 1.42
C GLY A 16 4.70 3.49 1.08
N VAL A 17 5.95 3.91 1.32
CA VAL A 17 6.41 5.27 0.97
C VAL A 17 6.35 5.48 -0.54
N LEU A 18 6.81 4.49 -1.31
CA LEU A 18 6.81 4.53 -2.77
C LEU A 18 5.38 4.65 -3.31
N GLN A 19 4.42 3.94 -2.72
CA GLN A 19 3.00 4.01 -3.09
C GLN A 19 2.43 5.40 -2.80
N ALA A 20 2.75 5.99 -1.64
CA ALA A 20 2.31 7.34 -1.30
C ALA A 20 2.89 8.40 -2.25
N LEU A 21 4.17 8.24 -2.66
CA LEU A 21 4.81 9.08 -3.67
C LEU A 21 4.15 8.90 -5.06
N SER A 22 3.80 7.67 -5.45
CA SER A 22 3.02 7.41 -6.67
C SER A 22 1.67 8.12 -6.63
N THR A 23 0.94 8.05 -5.52
CA THR A 23 -0.36 8.74 -5.38
C THR A 23 -0.22 10.26 -5.50
N LEU A 24 0.86 10.85 -4.95
CA LEU A 24 1.15 12.28 -5.12
C LEU A 24 1.49 12.66 -6.57
N SER A 25 2.04 11.73 -7.35
CA SER A 25 2.42 11.96 -8.75
C SER A 25 1.21 12.24 -9.64
N PHE A 26 0.01 11.76 -9.27
CA PHE A 26 -1.24 12.08 -9.96
C PHE A 26 -1.69 13.54 -9.81
N ILE A 27 -1.17 14.27 -8.82
CA ILE A 27 -1.42 15.71 -8.71
C ILE A 27 -0.83 16.45 -9.91
N VAL A 28 0.32 15.98 -10.43
CA VAL A 28 0.95 16.57 -11.63
C VAL A 28 0.01 16.51 -12.83
N LEU A 29 -0.76 15.43 -12.98
CA LEU A 29 -1.77 15.29 -14.03
C LEU A 29 -2.91 16.33 -13.92
N THR A 30 -3.20 16.81 -12.71
CA THR A 30 -4.22 17.87 -12.52
C THR A 30 -3.75 19.20 -13.13
N TYR A 31 -2.45 19.45 -13.19
CA TYR A 31 -1.86 20.70 -13.73
C TYR A 31 -1.37 20.59 -15.18
N THR A 32 -0.97 19.39 -15.63
CA THR A 32 -0.36 19.19 -16.96
C THR A 32 -1.39 19.00 -18.10
N GLY A 33 -2.68 18.85 -17.79
CA GLY A 33 -3.73 18.69 -18.81
C GLY A 33 -3.67 17.35 -19.56
N ASN A 34 -4.27 17.27 -20.76
CA ASN A 34 -4.43 16.04 -21.53
C ASN A 34 -3.13 15.61 -22.27
N ASN A 35 -2.08 15.29 -21.53
CA ASN A 35 -0.83 14.78 -22.09
C ASN A 35 -0.71 13.27 -21.84
N LEU A 36 -0.83 12.49 -22.91
CA LEU A 36 -0.81 11.01 -22.88
C LEU A 36 0.52 10.46 -22.33
N THR A 37 1.64 11.18 -22.54
CA THR A 37 2.97 10.77 -22.08
C THR A 37 3.14 10.96 -20.58
N ALA A 38 2.56 12.02 -20.01
CA ALA A 38 2.55 12.24 -18.57
C ALA A 38 1.67 11.20 -17.87
N LEU A 39 0.49 10.89 -18.45
CA LEU A 39 -0.41 9.86 -17.94
C LEU A 39 0.24 8.48 -17.92
N SER A 40 0.84 8.05 -19.04
CA SER A 40 1.49 6.73 -19.11
C SER A 40 2.66 6.59 -18.14
N GLY A 41 3.46 7.65 -17.95
CA GLY A 41 4.56 7.65 -16.99
C GLY A 41 4.10 7.50 -15.54
N VAL A 42 3.05 8.23 -15.14
CA VAL A 42 2.50 8.16 -13.78
C VAL A 42 1.82 6.81 -13.53
N VAL A 43 1.03 6.31 -14.48
CA VAL A 43 0.39 4.99 -14.37
C VAL A 43 1.43 3.88 -14.30
N PHE A 44 2.48 3.93 -15.14
CA PHE A 44 3.57 2.96 -15.06
C PHE A 44 4.24 2.95 -13.68
N PHE A 45 4.48 4.13 -13.11
CA PHE A 45 5.09 4.24 -11.78
C PHE A 45 4.14 3.75 -10.67
N GLU A 46 2.83 3.97 -10.81
CA GLU A 46 1.81 3.46 -9.90
C GLU A 46 1.71 1.94 -9.95
N ASP A 47 1.55 1.34 -11.13
CA ASP A 47 1.47 -0.11 -11.32
C ASP A 47 2.74 -0.81 -10.81
N PHE A 48 3.90 -0.22 -11.06
CA PHE A 48 5.18 -0.75 -10.57
C PHE A 48 5.23 -0.77 -9.04
N SER A 49 4.83 0.33 -8.39
CA SER A 49 4.78 0.41 -6.93
C SER A 49 3.71 -0.52 -6.34
N SER A 50 2.55 -0.62 -6.98
CA SER A 50 1.42 -1.47 -6.58
C SER A 50 1.78 -2.97 -6.63
N GLY A 51 2.52 -3.40 -7.66
CA GLY A 51 3.07 -4.75 -7.78
C GLY A 51 4.06 -5.11 -6.68
N MET A 52 4.86 -4.14 -6.23
CA MET A 52 5.76 -4.33 -5.09
C MET A 52 5.01 -4.44 -3.76
N GLY A 53 4.00 -3.58 -3.56
CA GLY A 53 3.15 -3.58 -2.36
C GLY A 53 2.40 -4.90 -2.17
N THR A 54 1.82 -5.44 -3.25
CA THR A 54 1.14 -6.75 -3.23
C THR A 54 2.12 -7.89 -2.90
N SER A 55 3.32 -7.87 -3.47
CA SER A 55 4.36 -8.87 -3.16
C SER A 55 4.76 -8.87 -1.67
N ALA A 56 4.91 -7.69 -1.06
CA ALA A 56 5.19 -7.57 0.37
C ALA A 56 4.01 -8.00 1.25
N LEU A 57 2.77 -7.69 0.84
CA LEU A 57 1.56 -8.13 1.55
C LEU A 57 1.46 -9.65 1.60
N VAL A 58 1.70 -10.33 0.47
CA VAL A 58 1.69 -11.80 0.39
C VAL A 58 2.79 -12.39 1.29
N ALA A 59 3.98 -11.79 1.32
CA ALA A 59 5.05 -12.22 2.21
C ALA A 59 4.70 -12.03 3.70
N PHE A 60 4.05 -10.93 4.05
CA PHE A 60 3.57 -10.67 5.40
C PHE A 60 2.49 -11.68 5.83
N MET A 61 1.51 -11.94 4.95
CA MET A 61 0.50 -12.97 5.19
C MET A 61 1.17 -14.34 5.38
N SER A 62 2.13 -14.70 4.51
CA SER A 62 2.88 -15.96 4.61
C SER A 62 3.63 -16.12 5.94
N SER A 63 4.12 -15.02 6.53
CA SER A 63 4.75 -15.03 7.86
C SER A 63 3.76 -15.22 9.01
N LEU A 64 2.47 -14.87 8.83
CA LEU A 64 1.42 -15.02 9.83
C LEU A 64 0.72 -16.39 9.77
N THR A 65 0.76 -17.06 8.63
CA THR A 65 0.06 -18.34 8.46
C THR A 65 0.79 -19.49 9.16
N ASN A 66 0.10 -20.14 10.09
CA ASN A 66 0.63 -21.31 10.79
C ASN A 66 0.49 -22.55 9.90
N LYS A 67 1.54 -23.39 9.77
CA LYS A 67 1.64 -24.53 8.82
C LYS A 67 0.49 -25.55 8.91
N ARG A 68 -0.31 -25.53 9.99
CA ARG A 68 -1.38 -26.49 10.29
C ARG A 68 -2.75 -26.13 9.69
N PHE A 69 -3.05 -24.86 9.40
CA PHE A 69 -4.32 -24.37 8.82
C PHE A 69 -4.10 -23.28 7.76
N THR A 70 -3.09 -23.48 6.91
CA THR A 70 -2.59 -22.47 5.98
C THR A 70 -3.60 -21.95 4.97
N ALA A 71 -4.45 -22.82 4.42
CA ALA A 71 -5.41 -22.44 3.39
C ALA A 71 -6.50 -21.50 3.92
N THR A 72 -7.09 -21.81 5.07
CA THR A 72 -8.24 -21.07 5.62
C THR A 72 -7.82 -19.73 6.21
N GLN A 73 -6.70 -19.68 6.93
CA GLN A 73 -6.19 -18.42 7.50
C GLN A 73 -5.73 -17.46 6.40
N TYR A 74 -5.02 -17.95 5.39
CA TYR A 74 -4.62 -17.12 4.25
C TYR A 74 -5.83 -16.59 3.49
N ALA A 75 -6.83 -17.44 3.22
CA ALA A 75 -8.07 -17.01 2.56
C ALA A 75 -8.83 -15.94 3.36
N LEU A 76 -8.86 -16.05 4.69
CA LEU A 76 -9.48 -15.05 5.56
C LEU A 76 -8.74 -13.70 5.51
N PHE A 77 -7.40 -13.71 5.61
CA PHE A 77 -6.59 -12.50 5.50
C PHE A 77 -6.66 -11.86 4.11
N ALA A 78 -6.61 -12.66 3.05
CA ALA A 78 -6.76 -12.19 1.68
C ALA A 78 -8.15 -11.58 1.43
N SER A 79 -9.21 -12.21 1.97
CA SER A 79 -10.58 -11.69 1.87
C SER A 79 -10.72 -10.36 2.59
N LEU A 80 -10.15 -10.22 3.79
CA LEU A 80 -10.17 -8.97 4.54
C LEU A 80 -9.40 -7.85 3.84
N ALA A 81 -8.23 -8.16 3.27
CA ALA A 81 -7.45 -7.20 2.49
C ALA A 81 -8.20 -6.74 1.22
N SER A 82 -8.84 -7.67 0.51
CA SER A 82 -9.65 -7.37 -0.67
C SER A 82 -10.89 -6.54 -0.34
N PHE A 83 -11.55 -6.83 0.78
CA PHE A 83 -12.71 -6.10 1.26
C PHE A 83 -12.37 -4.63 1.53
N GLY A 84 -11.29 -4.36 2.28
CA GLY A 84 -10.85 -2.99 2.56
C GLY A 84 -10.55 -2.20 1.28
N ARG A 85 -9.83 -2.82 0.34
CA ARG A 85 -9.50 -2.18 -0.96
C ARG A 85 -10.76 -1.86 -1.77
N THR A 86 -11.68 -2.81 -1.88
CA THR A 86 -12.89 -2.67 -2.70
C THR A 86 -13.86 -1.67 -2.09
N PHE A 87 -13.99 -1.65 -0.76
CA PHE A 87 -14.83 -0.69 -0.05
C PHE A 87 -14.36 0.74 -0.33
N VAL A 88 -13.07 1.03 -0.14
CA VAL A 88 -12.50 2.37 -0.41
C VAL A 88 -12.59 2.75 -1.90
N SER A 89 -12.37 1.78 -2.80
CA SER A 89 -12.51 2.00 -4.25
C SER A 89 -13.95 2.22 -4.72
N GLY A 90 -14.96 1.81 -3.95
CA GLY A 90 -16.37 2.06 -4.26
C GLY A 90 -16.76 3.51 -3.99
N PHE A 91 -16.29 4.07 -2.88
CA PHE A 91 -16.60 5.46 -2.48
C PHE A 91 -15.73 6.51 -3.16
N SER A 92 -14.68 6.11 -3.89
CA SER A 92 -13.77 7.06 -4.54
C SER A 92 -14.47 7.91 -5.60
N GLY A 93 -15.46 7.37 -6.33
CA GLY A 93 -16.22 8.10 -7.36
C GLY A 93 -16.97 9.29 -6.78
N ASP A 94 -17.80 9.05 -5.75
CA ASP A 94 -18.57 10.11 -5.08
C ASP A 94 -17.66 11.16 -4.42
N LEU A 95 -16.52 10.73 -3.85
CA LEU A 95 -15.52 11.62 -3.26
C LEU A 95 -14.85 12.53 -4.30
N ILE A 96 -14.55 12.01 -5.49
CA ILE A 96 -13.98 12.80 -6.59
C ILE A 96 -15.01 13.82 -7.09
N GLU A 97 -16.29 13.44 -7.17
CA GLU A 97 -17.36 14.36 -7.60
C GLU A 97 -17.55 15.53 -6.60
N MET A 98 -17.39 15.28 -5.30
CA MET A 98 -17.50 16.30 -4.27
C MET A 98 -16.25 17.19 -4.10
N MET A 99 -15.04 16.63 -4.25
CA MET A 99 -13.78 17.32 -3.89
C MET A 99 -12.88 17.66 -5.09
N GLY A 100 -13.11 17.04 -6.24
CA GLY A 100 -12.25 17.15 -7.43
C GLY A 100 -10.98 16.28 -7.35
N TYR A 101 -10.39 16.00 -8.52
CA TYR A 101 -9.24 15.09 -8.65
C TYR A 101 -8.03 15.50 -7.81
N GLY A 102 -7.65 16.79 -7.80
CA GLY A 102 -6.47 17.25 -7.06
C GLY A 102 -6.57 17.00 -5.55
N ASN A 103 -7.70 17.37 -4.93
CA ASN A 103 -7.91 17.15 -3.49
C ASN A 103 -8.07 15.66 -3.15
N PHE A 104 -8.64 14.86 -4.06
CA PHE A 104 -8.76 13.41 -3.86
C PHE A 104 -7.38 12.73 -3.72
N PHE A 105 -6.42 13.07 -4.59
CA PHE A 105 -5.07 12.49 -4.52
C PHE A 105 -4.29 12.96 -3.28
N ILE A 106 -4.46 14.24 -2.87
CA ILE A 106 -3.89 14.74 -1.61
C ILE A 106 -4.50 14.02 -0.42
N PHE A 107 -5.82 13.86 -0.40
CA PHE A 107 -6.53 13.15 0.66
C PHE A 107 -6.09 11.68 0.76
N GLY A 108 -5.93 11.00 -0.37
CA GLY A 108 -5.37 9.66 -0.44
C GLY A 108 -3.95 9.56 0.13
N ALA A 109 -3.07 10.52 -0.22
CA ALA A 109 -1.72 10.59 0.32
C ALA A 109 -1.71 10.83 1.84
N VAL A 110 -2.60 11.70 2.35
CA VAL A 110 -2.74 11.94 3.80
C VAL A 110 -3.27 10.72 4.54
N ILE A 111 -4.22 9.98 3.96
CA ILE A 111 -4.73 8.71 4.51
C ILE A 111 -3.66 7.62 4.52
N ALA A 112 -2.71 7.66 3.59
CA ALA A 112 -1.58 6.71 3.59
C ALA A 112 -0.62 6.93 4.78
N VAL A 113 -0.49 8.16 5.28
CA VAL A 113 0.40 8.51 6.42
C VAL A 113 0.11 7.71 7.70
N PRO A 114 -1.13 7.67 8.24
CA PRO A 114 -1.41 6.87 9.43
C PRO A 114 -1.19 5.37 9.20
N GLY A 115 -1.43 4.87 7.98
CA GLY A 115 -1.09 3.50 7.60
C GLY A 115 0.41 3.22 7.71
N LEU A 116 1.24 4.15 7.25
CA LEU A 116 2.69 4.08 7.37
C LEU A 116 3.19 4.17 8.83
N LEU A 117 2.59 5.06 9.63
CA LEU A 117 2.92 5.23 11.05
C LEU A 117 2.58 3.97 11.86
N LEU A 118 1.45 3.31 11.57
CA LEU A 118 1.10 2.03 12.16
C LEU A 118 2.14 0.95 11.81
N LEU A 119 2.63 0.92 10.57
CA LEU A 119 3.66 -0.02 10.13
C LEU A 119 4.98 0.20 10.90
N LEU A 120 5.40 1.46 11.08
CA LEU A 120 6.56 1.82 11.91
C LEU A 120 6.38 1.38 13.37
N LYS A 121 5.18 1.55 13.93
CA LYS A 121 4.89 1.15 15.31
C LYS A 121 4.94 -0.37 15.47
N VAL A 122 4.34 -1.12 14.56
CA VAL A 122 4.40 -2.59 14.54
C VAL A 122 5.83 -3.09 14.39
N GLN A 123 6.64 -2.46 13.54
CA GLN A 123 8.06 -2.77 13.40
C GLN A 123 8.83 -2.53 14.71
N SER A 124 8.56 -1.41 15.41
CA SER A 124 9.22 -1.11 16.68
C SER A 124 8.90 -2.15 17.77
N LEU A 125 7.66 -2.63 17.81
CA LEU A 125 7.20 -3.65 18.76
C LEU A 125 7.79 -5.03 18.43
N ALA A 126 7.87 -5.39 17.15
CA ALA A 126 8.49 -6.64 16.71
C ALA A 126 10.00 -6.67 17.01
N LYS A 127 10.69 -5.54 16.82
CA LYS A 127 12.12 -5.40 17.15
C LYS A 127 12.36 -5.43 18.67
N ALA A 128 11.46 -4.85 19.47
CA ALA A 128 11.53 -4.88 20.93
C ALA A 128 11.34 -6.31 21.49
N SER A 129 10.40 -7.08 20.95
CA SER A 129 10.19 -8.49 21.31
C SER A 129 11.41 -9.37 21.00
N ALA A 130 12.05 -9.15 19.85
CA ALA A 130 13.27 -9.87 19.46
C ALA A 130 14.53 -9.48 20.25
N THR A 131 14.51 -8.37 20.99
CA THR A 131 15.61 -7.93 21.87
C THR A 131 15.40 -8.38 23.32
N ALA A 132 14.16 -8.76 23.67
CA ALA A 132 13.78 -9.25 24.99
C ALA A 132 13.82 -10.79 25.12
N ALA A 133 14.12 -11.51 24.03
CA ALA A 133 14.31 -12.95 23.96
C ALA A 133 15.79 -13.27 23.71
#